data_AF-A0A1G7YXE2-F1
#
_entry.id   AF-A0A1G7YXE2-F1
#
_cell.length_a   1.000
_cell.length_b   1.000
_cell.length_c   1.000
_cell.angle_alpha   90.00
_cell.angle_beta   90.00
_cell.angle_gamma   90.00
#
_symmetry.space_group_name_H-M   'P 1'
#
loop_
_entity.id
_entity.type
_entity.pdbx_description
1 polymer ?
#
loop_
_entity_poly.entity_id
_entity_poly.type
_entity_poly.pdbx_seq_one_letter_code
_entity_poly.pdbx_strand_id
1 'polypeptide(L)'
;MDVLKDLPPGTIWSYLLEAIEWQVLEDLRSYARSRQRDVARGAETPDLAALIVDKYCEGLAKALRIAGIDSTVRLEGDRLCREIDPDFDAHREARWAARPCTLVY
;
A
#
# COMPACT_ATOMS: atom_id res chain seq x y z
N MET A 1 5.81 -8.65 15.86
CA MET A 1 5.17 -8.54 17.19
C MET A 1 3.72 -8.30 16.88
N ASP A 2 2.95 -9.37 16.85
CA ASP A 2 1.59 -9.41 16.34
C ASP A 2 0.66 -9.29 17.55
N VAL A 3 0.52 -8.07 18.05
CA VAL A 3 0.00 -7.77 19.38
C VAL A 3 -1.42 -8.34 19.60
N LEU A 4 -2.19 -8.55 18.53
CA LEU A 4 -3.53 -9.13 18.60
C LEU A 4 -3.60 -10.64 18.32
N LYS A 5 -2.58 -11.27 17.70
CA LYS A 5 -2.58 -12.75 17.47
C LYS A 5 -2.38 -13.54 18.76
N ASP A 6 -1.88 -12.88 19.81
CA ASP A 6 -1.65 -13.48 21.13
C ASP A 6 -2.91 -13.49 22.02
N LEU A 7 -4.04 -12.92 21.55
CA LEU A 7 -5.29 -12.97 22.29
C LEU A 7 -5.91 -14.38 22.23
N PRO A 8 -6.61 -14.81 23.29
CA PRO A 8 -7.32 -16.09 23.28
C PRO A 8 -8.24 -16.21 22.06
N PRO A 9 -8.35 -17.39 21.42
CA PRO A 9 -9.27 -17.61 20.32
C PRO A 9 -10.70 -17.16 20.68
N GLY A 10 -11.34 -16.41 19.78
CA GLY A 10 -12.69 -15.85 19.99
C GLY A 10 -12.75 -14.51 20.75
N THR A 11 -11.62 -13.96 21.20
CA THR A 11 -11.58 -12.62 21.82
C THR A 11 -12.05 -11.53 20.86
N ILE A 12 -11.62 -11.61 19.60
CA ILE A 12 -12.07 -10.72 18.53
C ILE A 12 -12.93 -11.54 17.57
N TRP A 13 -14.09 -10.99 17.20
CA TRP A 13 -14.98 -11.63 16.25
C TRP A 13 -14.33 -11.66 14.86
N SER A 14 -14.28 -12.82 14.21
CA SER A 14 -13.69 -12.96 12.87
C SER A 14 -14.32 -12.02 11.85
N TYR A 15 -15.64 -11.84 11.93
CA TYR A 15 -16.38 -10.91 11.07
C TYR A 15 -15.90 -9.45 11.21
N LEU A 16 -15.46 -9.04 12.41
CA LEU A 16 -14.90 -7.71 12.59
C LEU A 16 -13.54 -7.58 11.89
N LEU A 17 -12.70 -8.61 11.96
CA LEU A 17 -11.39 -8.62 11.28
C LEU A 17 -11.56 -8.60 9.75
N GLU A 18 -12.51 -9.39 9.23
CA GLU A 18 -12.88 -9.39 7.81
C GLU A 18 -13.43 -8.03 7.37
N ALA A 19 -14.29 -7.40 8.17
CA ALA A 19 -14.84 -6.07 7.88
C ALA A 19 -13.75 -4.99 7.87
N ILE A 20 -12.78 -5.08 8.78
CA ILE A 20 -11.62 -4.18 8.80
C ILE A 20 -10.79 -4.36 7.53
N GLU A 21 -10.45 -5.59 7.15
CA GLU A 21 -9.70 -5.82 5.91
C GLU A 21 -10.45 -5.29 4.68
N TRP A 22 -11.76 -5.57 4.58
CA TRP A 22 -12.59 -5.12 3.47
C TRP A 22 -12.59 -3.60 3.34
N GLN A 23 -12.75 -2.88 4.46
CA GLN A 23 -12.72 -1.41 4.44
C GLN A 23 -11.34 -0.88 4.04
N VAL A 24 -10.26 -1.49 4.53
CA VAL A 24 -8.90 -1.10 4.17
C VAL A 24 -8.64 -1.29 2.67
N LEU A 25 -9.12 -2.38 2.08
CA LEU A 25 -9.02 -2.61 0.64
C LEU A 25 -9.81 -1.58 -0.17
N GLU A 26 -11.01 -1.19 0.28
CA GLU A 26 -11.80 -0.17 -0.41
C GLU A 26 -11.15 1.21 -0.30
N ASP A 27 -10.59 1.56 0.86
CA ASP A 27 -9.86 2.81 1.06
C ASP A 27 -8.62 2.88 0.18
N LEU A 28 -7.84 1.78 0.08
CA LEU A 28 -6.70 1.68 -0.82
C LEU A 28 -7.09 1.90 -2.29
N ARG A 29 -8.16 1.23 -2.75
CA ARG A 29 -8.67 1.40 -4.12
C ARG A 29 -9.15 2.83 -4.37
N SER A 30 -9.86 3.41 -3.41
CA SER A 30 -10.34 4.79 -3.49
C SER A 30 -9.20 5.79 -3.59
N TYR A 31 -8.15 5.58 -2.79
CA TYR A 31 -6.95 6.41 -2.81
C TYR A 31 -6.21 6.29 -4.15
N ALA A 32 -6.00 5.07 -4.66
CA ALA A 32 -5.40 4.84 -5.97
C ALA A 32 -6.20 5.49 -7.11
N ARG A 33 -7.53 5.37 -7.12
CA ARG A 33 -8.40 6.07 -8.08
C ARG A 33 -8.23 7.59 -8.02
N SER A 34 -8.02 8.16 -6.84
CA SER A 34 -7.73 9.60 -6.73
C SER A 34 -6.41 9.97 -7.39
N ARG A 35 -5.36 9.18 -7.18
CA ARG A 35 -4.05 9.38 -7.80
C ARG A 35 -4.12 9.23 -9.33
N GLN A 36 -4.87 8.25 -9.84
CA GLN A 36 -5.13 8.10 -11.27
C GLN A 36 -5.79 9.36 -11.87
N ARG A 37 -6.76 9.98 -11.17
CA ARG A 37 -7.35 11.24 -11.62
C ARG A 37 -6.34 12.40 -11.62
N ASP A 38 -5.44 12.44 -10.65
CA ASP A 38 -4.38 13.45 -10.58
C ASP A 38 -3.38 13.30 -11.72
N VAL A 39 -3.03 12.07 -12.09
CA VAL A 39 -2.23 11.76 -13.28
C VAL A 39 -2.97 12.16 -14.56
N ALA A 40 -4.25 11.77 -14.71
CA ALA A 40 -5.03 12.05 -15.91
C ALA A 40 -5.20 13.56 -16.19
N ARG A 41 -5.23 14.40 -15.15
CA ARG A 41 -5.29 15.87 -15.28
C ARG A 41 -3.90 16.54 -15.32
N GLY A 42 -2.82 15.76 -15.33
CA GLY A 42 -1.44 16.25 -15.41
C GLY A 42 -0.89 16.89 -14.13
N ALA A 43 -1.53 16.65 -12.98
CA ALA A 43 -1.08 17.21 -11.70
C ALA A 43 0.03 16.38 -11.04
N GLU A 44 0.12 15.09 -11.37
CA GLU A 44 1.15 14.17 -10.89
C GLU A 44 1.69 13.34 -12.07
N THR A 45 2.92 12.85 -11.95
CA THR A 45 3.45 11.84 -12.87
C THR A 45 2.97 10.45 -12.44
N PRO A 46 2.83 9.49 -13.37
CA PRO A 46 2.54 8.09 -13.04
C PRO A 46 3.47 7.52 -11.97
N ASP A 47 4.79 7.75 -12.13
CA ASP A 47 5.81 7.26 -11.21
C ASP A 47 5.62 7.78 -9.77
N LEU A 48 5.39 9.09 -9.61
CA LEU A 48 5.15 9.69 -8.30
C LEU A 48 3.84 9.18 -7.67
N ALA A 49 2.78 9.13 -8.47
CA ALA A 49 1.47 8.66 -8.03
C ALA A 49 1.52 7.21 -7.54
N ALA A 50 2.14 6.31 -8.31
CA ALA A 50 2.30 4.91 -7.94
C ALA A 50 3.19 4.76 -6.70
N LEU A 51 4.26 5.54 -6.56
CA LEU A 51 5.09 5.55 -5.34
C LEU A 51 4.29 5.93 -4.09
N ILE A 52 3.45 6.97 -4.17
CA ILE A 52 2.63 7.41 -3.04
C ILE A 52 1.65 6.30 -2.64
N VAL A 53 1.01 5.64 -3.60
CA VAL A 53 0.14 4.50 -3.35
C VAL A 53 0.90 3.34 -2.72
N ASP A 54 2.10 3.01 -3.20
CA ASP A 54 2.92 1.94 -2.65
C ASP A 54 3.24 2.16 -1.17
N LYS A 55 3.62 3.39 -0.80
CA LYS A 55 3.93 3.74 0.60
C LYS A 55 2.69 3.75 1.48
N TYR A 56 1.55 4.20 0.96
CA TYR A 56 0.29 4.10 1.66
C TYR A 56 -0.09 2.63 1.93
N CYS A 57 0.00 1.77 0.91
CA CYS A 57 -0.25 0.34 1.03
C CYS A 57 0.71 -0.35 2.01
N GLU A 58 1.99 0.04 2.03
CA GLU A 58 2.97 -0.53 2.96
C GLU A 58 2.60 -0.23 4.41
N GLY A 59 2.14 0.99 4.68
CA GLY A 59 1.63 1.38 5.99
C GLY A 59 0.40 0.57 6.41
N LEU A 60 -0.57 0.40 5.51
CA LEU A 60 -1.78 -0.40 5.75
C LEU A 60 -1.44 -1.87 6.02
N ALA A 61 -0.59 -2.49 5.19
CA ALA A 61 -0.17 -3.88 5.35
C ALA A 61 0.55 -4.10 6.69
N LYS A 62 1.39 -3.14 7.11
CA LYS A 62 2.04 -3.18 8.43
C LYS A 62 1.02 -3.09 9.56
N ALA A 63 0.01 -2.22 9.45
CA ALA A 63 -1.02 -2.06 10.46
C ALA A 63 -1.87 -3.34 10.61
N LEU A 64 -2.29 -3.95 9.50
CA LEU A 64 -3.04 -5.20 9.51
C LEU A 64 -2.23 -6.36 10.12
N ARG A 65 -0.92 -6.43 9.82
CA ARG A 65 -0.02 -7.42 10.45
C ARG A 65 0.04 -7.25 11.97
N ILE A 66 0.19 -6.00 12.46
CA ILE A 66 0.18 -5.71 13.90
C ILE A 66 -1.16 -6.12 14.53
N ALA A 67 -2.27 -5.88 13.81
CA ALA A 67 -3.61 -6.30 14.20
C ALA A 67 -3.86 -7.80 14.04
N GLY A 68 -2.87 -8.56 13.57
CA GLY A 68 -2.99 -10.00 13.40
C GLY A 68 -3.89 -10.46 12.25
N ILE A 69 -4.19 -9.56 11.31
CA ILE A 69 -5.03 -9.84 10.15
C ILE A 69 -4.14 -10.32 9.01
N ASP A 70 -4.34 -11.57 8.58
CA ASP A 70 -3.72 -12.08 7.36
C ASP A 70 -4.46 -11.48 6.17
N SER A 71 -3.77 -10.63 5.41
CA SER A 71 -4.42 -9.77 4.42
C SER A 71 -3.82 -9.82 3.02
N THR A 72 -4.66 -9.62 2.01
CA THR A 72 -4.26 -9.47 0.60
C THR A 72 -3.95 -8.03 0.18
N VAL A 73 -3.95 -7.06 1.11
CA VAL A 73 -3.73 -5.63 0.83
C VAL A 73 -2.47 -5.38 0.02
N ARG A 74 -1.37 -6.10 0.31
CA ARG A 74 -0.11 -5.92 -0.43
C ARG A 74 -0.23 -6.32 -1.91
N LEU A 75 -0.92 -7.43 -2.19
CA LEU A 75 -1.18 -7.90 -3.56
C LEU A 75 -2.03 -6.90 -4.34
N GLU A 76 -3.06 -6.34 -3.69
CA GLU A 76 -3.91 -5.32 -4.32
C GLU A 76 -3.14 -4.02 -4.56
N GLY A 77 -2.30 -3.59 -3.61
CA GLY A 77 -1.44 -2.42 -3.78
C GLY A 77 -0.50 -2.56 -4.96
N ASP A 78 0.13 -3.73 -5.12
CA ASP A 78 1.05 -4.00 -6.22
C ASP A 78 0.32 -4.02 -7.58
N ARG A 79 -0.92 -4.51 -7.62
CA ARG A 79 -1.79 -4.43 -8.80
C ARG A 79 -2.09 -2.98 -9.16
N LEU A 80 -2.54 -2.18 -8.18
CA LEU A 80 -2.90 -0.78 -8.38
C LEU A 80 -1.70 0.08 -8.79
N CYS A 81 -0.51 -0.18 -8.25
CA CYS A 81 0.71 0.54 -8.64
C CYS A 81 1.04 0.30 -10.13
N ARG A 82 0.92 -0.94 -10.62
CA ARG A 82 1.13 -1.26 -12.04
C ARG A 82 0.04 -0.73 -12.97
N GLU A 83 -1.18 -0.56 -12.45
CA GLU A 83 -2.25 0.12 -13.19
C GLU A 83 -2.00 1.62 -13.34
N ILE A 84 -1.41 2.27 -12.33
CA ILE A 84 -1.04 3.70 -12.39
C ILE A 84 0.21 3.90 -13.24
N ASP A 85 1.23 3.09 -13.02
CA ASP A 85 2.54 3.17 -13.65
C ASP A 85 2.93 1.78 -14.22
N PRO A 86 2.79 1.57 -15.53
CA PRO A 86 3.18 0.30 -16.16
C PRO A 86 4.66 -0.06 -15.96
N ASP A 87 5.53 0.93 -15.75
CA ASP A 87 6.97 0.76 -15.55
C ASP A 87 7.36 0.75 -14.07
N PHE A 88 6.39 0.58 -13.16
CA PHE A 88 6.56 0.71 -11.71
C PHE A 88 7.73 -0.09 -11.14
N ASP A 89 7.92 -1.34 -11.59
CA ASP A 89 8.99 -2.19 -11.10
C ASP A 89 10.37 -1.61 -11.46
N ALA A 90 10.55 -1.12 -12.70
CA ALA A 90 11.78 -0.46 -13.14
C ALA A 90 12.01 0.87 -12.40
N HIS A 91 10.97 1.69 -12.23
CA HIS A 91 11.10 2.94 -11.47
C HIS A 91 11.41 2.69 -9.98
N ARG A 92 10.86 1.63 -9.39
CA ARG A 92 11.18 1.22 -8.02
C ARG A 92 12.64 0.81 -7.88
N GLU A 93 13.16 0.01 -8.80
CA GLU A 93 14.58 -0.37 -8.81
C GLU A 93 15.49 0.85 -9.00
N ALA A 94 15.15 1.73 -9.94
CA ALA A 94 15.88 2.96 -10.18
C ALA A 94 15.97 3.83 -8.91
N ARG A 95 14.87 3.96 -8.15
CA ARG A 95 14.87 4.67 -6.86
C ARG A 95 15.82 4.07 -5.84
N TRP A 96 15.82 2.74 -5.71
CA TRP A 96 16.75 2.05 -4.80
C TRP A 96 18.20 2.22 -5.24
N ALA A 97 18.45 2.20 -6.54
CA ALA A 97 19.78 2.40 -7.12
C ALA A 97 20.28 3.85 -7.05
N ALA A 98 19.37 4.83 -7.08
CA ALA A 98 19.69 6.26 -7.15
C ALA A 98 20.45 6.79 -5.93
N ARG A 99 20.50 6.04 -4.81
CA ARG A 99 21.15 6.40 -3.54
C ARG A 99 21.01 7.91 -3.24
N PRO A 100 19.79 8.43 -3.03
CA PRO A 100 19.52 9.87 -3.02
C PRO A 100 20.26 10.65 -1.93
N CYS A 101 20.78 9.99 -0.90
CA CYS A 101 21.57 10.60 0.17
C CYS A 101 23.09 10.62 -0.08
N THR A 102 23.59 10.20 -1.25
CA THR A 102 25.04 10.15 -1.54
C THR A 102 25.61 11.49 -1.99
N LEU A 103 25.19 12.58 -1.36
CA LEU A 103 25.77 13.90 -1.60
C LEU A 103 27.25 13.88 -1.19
N VAL A 104 28.14 13.96 -2.19
CA VAL A 104 29.55 14.24 -1.98
C VAL A 104 29.67 15.77 -1.98
N TYR A 105 29.96 16.35 -0.81
CA TYR A 105 30.35 17.76 -0.69
C TYR A 105 31.80 17.96 -1.14
#